data_AF-A0A673JRH6-F1
#
_entry.id   AF-A0A673JRH6-F1
#
_cell.length_a   1.000
_cell.length_b   1.000
_cell.length_c   1.000
_cell.angle_alpha   90.00
_cell.angle_beta   90.00
_cell.angle_gamma   90.00
#
_symmetry.space_group_name_H-M   'P 1'
#
loop_
_entity.id
_entity.type
_entity.pdbx_description
1 polymer ?
#
loop_
_entity_poly.entity_id
_entity_poly.type
_entity_poly.pdbx_seq_one_letter_code
_entity_poly.pdbx_strand_id
1 'polypeptide(L)' 'IDSKSFKDKMHRTVPSLPLAPSMTVKLINAGFQVASDLTDMRPLQLCKG' A
#
# COMPACT_ATOMS: atom_id res chain seq x y z
N ILE A 1 18.71 -1.32 4.11
CA ILE A 1 17.70 -0.79 3.17
C ILE A 1 18.20 0.57 2.75
N ASP A 2 18.54 0.75 1.47
CA ASP A 2 19.00 2.05 0.96
C ASP A 2 17.80 2.99 0.78
N SER A 3 17.94 4.27 1.14
CA SER A 3 16.86 5.26 1.11
C SER A 3 16.28 5.47 -0.31
N LYS A 4 17.08 5.23 -1.35
CA LYS A 4 16.64 5.26 -2.76
C LYS A 4 15.71 4.10 -3.07
N SER A 5 16.02 2.91 -2.58
CA SER A 5 15.20 1.70 -2.78
C SER A 5 13.87 1.76 -2.04
N PHE A 6 13.82 2.46 -0.90
CA PHE A 6 12.58 2.70 -0.17
C PHE A 6 11.66 3.66 -0.91
N LYS A 7 12.19 4.78 -1.42
CA LYS A 7 11.42 5.77 -2.20
C LYS A 7 10.82 5.17 -3.47
N ASP A 8 11.57 4.30 -4.15
CA ASP A 8 11.10 3.59 -5.35
C ASP A 8 9.89 2.70 -5.06
N LYS A 9 9.91 2.00 -3.90
CA LYS A 9 8.78 1.18 -3.45
C LYS A 9 7.53 2.00 -3.09
N MET A 10 7.69 3.24 -2.63
CA MET A 10 6.56 4.10 -2.23
C MET A 10 5.83 4.72 -3.40
N HIS A 11 6.52 4.96 -4.52
CA HIS A 11 5.89 5.44 -5.76
C HIS A 11 5.26 4.31 -6.59
N ARG A 12 5.44 3.05 -6.18
CA ARG A 12 4.85 1.92 -6.88
C ARG A 12 3.34 1.91 -6.70
N THR A 13 2.62 1.60 -7.76
CA THR A 13 1.15 1.49 -7.72
C THR A 13 0.73 0.26 -6.91
N VAL A 14 -0.42 0.34 -6.24
CA VAL A 14 -0.96 -0.76 -5.43
C VAL A 14 -1.06 -2.11 -6.18
N PRO A 15 -1.47 -2.17 -7.46
CA PRO A 15 -1.50 -3.42 -8.23
C PRO A 15 -0.12 -4.05 -8.48
N SER A 16 0.96 -3.26 -8.39
CA SER A 16 2.33 -3.72 -8.62
C SER A 16 3.00 -4.26 -7.35
N LEU A 17 2.35 -4.12 -6.20
CA LEU A 17 2.81 -4.70 -4.95
C LEU A 17 2.52 -6.20 -4.92
N PRO A 18 3.41 -7.01 -4.30
CA PRO A 18 3.20 -8.44 -4.13
C PRO A 18 2.15 -8.72 -3.04
N LEU A 19 0.92 -8.25 -3.25
CA LEU A 19 -0.23 -8.43 -2.35
C LEU A 19 -1.18 -9.49 -2.91
N ALA A 20 -1.96 -10.11 -2.03
CA ALA A 20 -3.05 -10.97 -2.44
C ALA A 20 -4.06 -10.17 -3.29
N PRO A 21 -4.64 -10.74 -4.38
CA PRO A 21 -5.58 -10.04 -5.24
C PRO A 21 -6.76 -9.43 -4.48
N SER A 22 -7.25 -10.13 -3.45
CA SER A 22 -8.32 -9.65 -2.56
C SER A 22 -7.93 -8.38 -1.79
N MET A 23 -6.67 -8.27 -1.34
CA MET A 23 -6.17 -7.06 -0.69
C MET A 23 -5.99 -5.93 -1.69
N THR A 24 -5.44 -6.21 -2.87
CA THR A 24 -5.29 -5.24 -3.95
C THR A 24 -6.63 -4.59 -4.29
N VAL A 25 -7.70 -5.39 -4.44
CA VAL A 25 -9.05 -4.89 -4.70
C VAL A 25 -9.59 -4.06 -3.53
N LYS A 26 -9.42 -4.49 -2.28
CA LYS A 26 -9.86 -3.72 -1.10
C LYS A 26 -9.16 -2.37 -1.01
N LEU A 27 -7.86 -2.32 -1.31
CA LEU A 27 -7.06 -1.10 -1.29
C LEU A 27 -7.48 -0.14 -2.42
N ILE A 28 -7.64 -0.65 -3.64
CA ILE A 28 -8.12 0.17 -4.77
C ILE A 28 -9.52 0.72 -4.49
N ASN A 29 -10.44 -0.11 -3.99
CA ASN A 29 -11.79 0.32 -3.64
C ASN A 29 -11.83 1.34 -2.49
N ALA A 30 -10.86 1.29 -1.58
CA ALA A 30 -10.70 2.27 -0.52
C ALA A 30 -9.97 3.54 -0.97
N GLY A 31 -9.60 3.66 -2.26
CA GLY A 31 -8.99 4.85 -2.86
C GLY A 31 -7.47 4.88 -2.86
N PHE A 32 -6.80 3.79 -2.45
CA PHE A 32 -5.34 3.70 -2.44
C PHE A 32 -4.81 3.39 -3.84
N GLN A 33 -3.98 4.28 -4.39
CA GLN A 33 -3.43 4.14 -5.74
C GLN A 33 -1.96 3.79 -5.72
N VAL A 34 -1.21 4.30 -4.75
CA VAL A 34 0.24 4.09 -4.60
C VAL A 34 0.59 3.58 -3.20
N ALA A 35 1.75 2.94 -3.09
CA ALA A 35 2.23 2.38 -1.83
C ALA A 35 2.46 3.44 -0.75
N SER A 36 2.77 4.69 -1.12
CA SER A 36 2.85 5.81 -0.18
C SER A 36 1.54 6.08 0.54
N ASP A 37 0.40 5.87 -0.12
CA ASP A 37 -0.92 6.07 0.47
C ASP A 37 -1.16 5.07 1.64
N LEU A 38 -0.46 3.93 1.62
CA LEU A 38 -0.52 2.91 2.67
C LEU A 38 0.34 3.25 3.89
N THR A 39 1.40 4.05 3.71
CA THR A 39 2.28 4.45 4.82
C THR A 39 1.67 5.48 5.74
N ASP A 40 0.79 6.35 5.23
CA ASP A 40 0.08 7.33 6.04
C ASP A 40 -1.05 6.70 6.87
N MET A 41 -1.41 5.43 6.61
CA MET A 41 -2.36 4.69 7.44
C MET A 41 -1.72 4.23 8.75
N ARG A 42 -2.28 4.71 9.87
CA ARG A 42 -1.97 4.15 11.19
C ARG A 42 -2.50 2.71 11.29
N PRO A 43 -1.71 1.75 11.81
CA PRO A 43 -2.09 0.32 11.91
C PRO A 43 -3.44 0.06 12.60
N LEU A 44 -3.91 1.01 13.43
CA LEU A 44 -5.14 0.89 14.20
C LEU A 44 -6.43 0.80 13.35
N GLN A 45 -6.42 1.24 12.09
CA GLN A 45 -7.60 1.18 11.21
C GLN A 45 -7.71 -0.11 10.38
N LEU A 46 -6.65 -0.92 10.33
CA LEU A 46 -6.62 -2.18 9.58
C LEU A 46 -7.07 -3.40 10.41
N CYS A 47 -7.05 -3.28 11.74
CA CYS A 47 -7.38 -4.39 12.66
C CYS A 47 -8.85 -4.43 13.10
N LYS A 48 -9.73 -3.62 12.51
CA LYS A 48 -11.18 -3.72 12.77
C LYS A 48 -11.82 -4.62 11.71
N GLY A 49 -11.75 -5.91 11.98
CA GLY A 49 -12.52 -6.98 11.34
C GLY A 49 -13.10 -7.87 12.43
#